data_AF-N9MZF3-F1
#
_entry.id   AF-N9MZF3-F1
#
_cell.length_a   1.000
_cell.length_b   1.000
_cell.length_c   1.000
_cell.angle_alpha   90.00
_cell.angle_beta   90.00
_cell.angle_gamma   90.00
#
_symmetry.space_group_name_H-M   'P 1'
#
loop_
_entity.id
_entity.type
_entity.pdbx_description
1 polymer ?
#
loop_
_entity_poly.entity_id
_entity_poly.type
_entity_poly.pdbx_seq_one_letter_code
_entity_poly.pdbx_strand_id
1 'polypeptide(L)'
;MHIKPKLLFHGSSQHLERLQPTQAVGDGLKDNAFGIYAIENKLIAQLFAIQYISLAKDARFAIKFENDQVFVELDRCTVDWERVGYVYTLSSNDFVKIDDLQWLSTKSVVPLKIEQINPSDFKKYIRQL
;
A
#
# COMPACT_ATOMS: atom_id res chain seq x y z
N MET A 1 -15.05 -7.47 -19.49
CA MET A 1 -15.54 -6.42 -18.56
C MET A 1 -14.96 -6.71 -17.20
N HIS A 2 -14.15 -5.81 -16.63
CA HIS A 2 -13.66 -5.96 -15.26
C HIS A 2 -14.79 -5.57 -14.30
N ILE A 3 -15.30 -6.52 -13.52
CA ILE A 3 -16.34 -6.26 -12.53
C ILE A 3 -15.66 -5.59 -11.35
N LYS A 4 -16.17 -4.42 -10.93
CA LYS A 4 -15.67 -3.72 -9.74
C LYS A 4 -15.72 -4.67 -8.54
N PRO A 5 -14.59 -4.95 -7.87
CA PRO A 5 -14.58 -5.83 -6.71
C PRO A 5 -15.40 -5.21 -5.59
N LYS A 6 -16.02 -6.02 -4.73
CA LYS A 6 -16.77 -5.50 -3.58
C LYS A 6 -15.86 -4.92 -2.51
N LEU A 7 -14.64 -5.44 -2.42
CA LEU A 7 -13.67 -5.12 -1.38
C LEU A 7 -12.34 -4.69 -2.00
N LEU A 8 -11.68 -3.77 -1.32
CA LEU A 8 -10.33 -3.30 -1.63
C LEU A 8 -9.50 -3.30 -0.35
N PHE A 9 -8.18 -3.21 -0.51
CA PHE A 9 -7.22 -3.22 0.58
C PHE A 9 -6.32 -1.99 0.55
N HIS A 10 -6.12 -1.38 1.71
CA HIS A 10 -5.17 -0.29 1.91
C HIS A 10 -4.13 -0.72 2.95
N GLY A 11 -2.86 -0.40 2.73
CA GLY A 11 -1.78 -0.64 3.68
C GLY A 11 -1.29 0.66 4.30
N SER A 12 -1.05 0.65 5.61
CA SER A 12 -0.40 1.77 6.32
C SER A 12 0.46 1.28 7.47
N SER A 13 1.55 1.99 7.75
CA SER A 13 2.39 1.78 8.94
C SER A 13 1.82 2.44 10.22
N GLN A 14 0.64 3.04 10.11
CA GLN A 14 -0.06 3.72 11.20
C GLN A 14 -1.40 3.04 11.47
N HIS A 15 -1.76 2.94 12.75
CA HIS A 15 -3.08 2.47 13.17
C HIS A 15 -4.08 3.63 13.13
N LEU A 16 -5.10 3.51 12.28
CA LEU A 16 -6.07 4.56 12.01
C LEU A 16 -7.49 3.97 12.06
N GLU A 17 -8.33 4.45 12.97
CA GLU A 17 -9.74 4.03 13.02
C GLU A 17 -10.54 4.52 11.80
N ARG A 18 -10.05 5.57 11.15
CA ARG A 18 -10.63 6.17 9.95
C ARG A 18 -9.53 6.62 9.02
N LEU A 19 -9.66 6.26 7.74
CA LEU A 19 -8.76 6.74 6.70
C LEU A 19 -9.25 8.08 6.18
N GLN A 20 -8.34 9.05 6.13
CA GLN A 20 -8.57 10.38 5.56
C GLN A 20 -7.77 10.50 4.27
N PRO A 21 -8.32 11.15 3.23
CA PRO A 21 -7.54 11.56 2.06
C PRO A 21 -6.30 12.34 2.47
N THR A 22 -5.14 11.93 1.97
CA THR A 22 -3.88 12.64 2.16
C THR A 22 -3.17 12.78 0.82
N GLN A 23 -2.19 13.68 0.79
CA GLN A 23 -1.31 13.80 -0.35
C GLN A 23 -0.42 12.56 -0.44
N ALA A 24 -0.62 11.73 -1.47
CA ALA A 24 0.28 10.61 -1.73
C ALA A 24 1.66 11.13 -2.17
N VAL A 25 2.68 10.36 -1.79
CA VAL A 25 4.07 10.58 -2.19
C VAL A 25 4.46 9.36 -3.02
N GLY A 26 4.40 9.51 -4.34
CA GLY A 26 4.77 8.50 -5.32
C GLY A 26 5.37 9.14 -6.57
N ASP A 27 6.09 8.34 -7.35
CA ASP A 27 6.90 8.84 -8.48
C ASP A 27 6.15 8.92 -9.81
N GLY A 28 4.96 8.31 -9.87
CA GLY A 28 4.09 8.37 -11.03
C GLY A 28 3.23 9.63 -11.07
N LEU A 29 2.91 10.12 -12.28
CA LEU A 29 1.95 11.22 -12.50
C LEU A 29 0.55 10.97 -11.92
N LYS A 30 0.23 9.72 -11.57
CA LYS A 30 -1.05 9.29 -10.98
C LYS A 30 -0.93 8.85 -9.51
N ASP A 31 0.28 8.67 -8.99
CA ASP A 31 0.55 8.26 -7.59
C ASP A 31 0.70 9.47 -6.65
N ASN A 32 0.16 10.61 -7.05
CA ASN A 32 0.33 11.89 -6.38
C ASN A 32 -1.00 12.65 -6.23
N ALA A 33 -2.14 12.00 -6.43
CA ALA A 33 -3.43 12.59 -6.10
C ALA A 33 -3.65 12.66 -4.58
N PHE A 34 -4.41 13.66 -4.15
CA PHE A 34 -4.92 13.78 -2.78
C PHE A 34 -6.09 12.79 -2.59
N GLY A 35 -5.86 11.71 -1.84
CA GLY A 35 -6.84 10.64 -1.73
C GLY A 35 -6.38 9.46 -0.89
N ILE A 36 -7.21 8.43 -0.84
CA ILE A 36 -6.92 7.13 -0.24
C ILE A 36 -6.77 6.15 -1.38
N TYR A 37 -5.59 5.54 -1.48
CA TYR A 37 -5.28 4.52 -2.46
C TYR A 37 -5.58 3.15 -1.88
N ALA A 38 -6.26 2.32 -2.66
CA ALA A 38 -6.54 0.95 -2.33
C ALA A 38 -6.36 0.06 -3.55
N ILE A 39 -6.18 -1.23 -3.32
CA ILE A 39 -5.89 -2.20 -4.38
C ILE A 39 -6.65 -3.50 -4.15
N GLU A 40 -6.78 -4.32 -5.18
CA GLU A 40 -7.50 -5.58 -5.09
C GLU A 40 -6.68 -6.70 -4.41
N ASN A 41 -5.35 -6.64 -4.56
CA ASN A 41 -4.46 -7.68 -4.06
C ASN A 41 -4.03 -7.39 -2.62
N LYS A 42 -4.51 -8.19 -1.67
CA LYS A 42 -4.17 -8.05 -0.25
C LYS A 42 -2.67 -8.16 0.04
N LEU A 43 -1.93 -9.03 -0.66
CA LEU A 43 -0.48 -9.16 -0.45
C LEU A 43 0.25 -7.86 -0.77
N ILE A 44 -0.09 -7.21 -1.88
CA ILE A 44 0.51 -5.92 -2.23
C ILE A 44 0.18 -4.86 -1.16
N ALA A 45 -1.04 -4.88 -0.59
CA ALA A 45 -1.45 -3.94 0.44
C ALA A 45 -0.70 -4.20 1.75
N GLN A 46 -0.40 -5.47 2.06
CA GLN A 46 0.46 -5.84 3.17
C GLN A 46 1.88 -5.30 2.98
N LEU A 47 2.44 -5.35 1.76
CA LEU A 47 3.75 -4.76 1.47
C LEU A 47 3.74 -3.23 1.65
N PHE A 48 2.69 -2.54 1.21
CA PHE A 48 2.52 -1.10 1.47
C PHE A 48 2.30 -0.75 2.95
N ALA A 49 1.90 -1.70 3.79
CA ALA A 49 1.74 -1.48 5.22
C ALA A 49 3.07 -1.52 5.99
N ILE A 50 4.16 -1.96 5.36
CA ILE A 50 5.49 -2.04 5.98
C ILE A 50 6.11 -0.64 6.04
N GLN A 51 6.71 -0.30 7.17
CA GLN A 51 7.47 0.93 7.32
C GLN A 51 8.85 0.78 6.66
N TYR A 52 9.07 1.50 5.57
CA TYR A 52 10.38 1.70 4.98
C TYR A 52 11.02 2.98 5.54
N ILE A 53 12.30 2.91 5.87
CA ILE A 53 13.10 4.03 6.39
C ILE A 53 14.07 4.47 5.30
N SER A 54 13.95 5.72 4.88
CA SER A 54 14.88 6.35 3.94
C SER A 54 16.24 6.58 4.60
N LEU A 55 17.32 6.09 3.99
CA LEU A 55 18.70 6.30 4.42
C LEU A 55 19.39 7.45 3.64
N ALA A 56 18.76 7.94 2.57
CA ALA A 56 19.22 9.05 1.73
C ALA A 56 18.03 9.89 1.24
N LYS A 57 18.30 11.11 0.74
CA LYS A 57 17.25 12.04 0.26
C LYS A 57 16.48 11.52 -0.96
N ASP A 58 17.14 10.72 -1.77
CA ASP A 58 16.64 10.11 -3.01
C ASP A 58 16.42 8.60 -2.84
N ALA A 59 16.35 8.12 -1.59
CA ALA A 59 15.99 6.75 -1.26
C ALA A 59 14.57 6.43 -1.75
N ARG A 60 14.40 5.24 -2.34
CA ARG A 60 13.13 4.81 -2.93
C ARG A 60 12.81 3.37 -2.55
N PHE A 61 11.53 3.07 -2.45
CA PHE A 61 11.06 1.69 -2.52
C PHE A 61 10.09 1.56 -3.70
N ALA A 62 10.04 0.40 -4.31
CA ALA A 62 9.11 0.13 -5.40
C ALA A 62 8.52 -1.27 -5.27
N ILE A 63 7.21 -1.40 -5.50
CA ILE A 63 6.59 -2.69 -5.75
C ILE A 63 6.89 -3.10 -7.19
N LYS A 64 7.45 -4.29 -7.37
CA LYS A 64 7.84 -4.85 -8.66
C LYS A 64 7.18 -6.20 -8.89
N PHE A 65 7.08 -6.55 -10.16
CA PHE A 65 6.55 -7.82 -10.64
C PHE A 65 7.58 -8.47 -11.56
N GLU A 66 7.92 -9.72 -11.29
CA GLU A 66 8.84 -10.52 -12.12
C GLU A 66 8.35 -11.98 -12.09
N ASN A 67 8.16 -12.59 -13.26
CA ASN A 67 7.70 -13.97 -13.38
C ASN A 67 6.45 -14.27 -12.52
N ASP A 68 5.45 -13.39 -12.57
CA ASP A 68 4.21 -13.43 -11.79
C ASP A 68 4.38 -13.36 -10.26
N GLN A 69 5.59 -13.06 -9.77
CA GLN A 69 5.87 -12.84 -8.36
C GLN A 69 5.98 -11.34 -8.06
N VAL A 70 5.46 -10.94 -6.89
CA VAL A 70 5.60 -9.59 -6.37
C VAL A 70 6.75 -9.51 -5.37
N PHE A 71 7.50 -8.42 -5.39
CA PHE A 71 8.52 -8.09 -4.40
C PHE A 71 8.62 -6.58 -4.24
N VAL A 72 9.27 -6.16 -3.16
CA VAL A 72 9.66 -4.77 -2.90
C VAL A 72 11.14 -4.66 -3.18
N GLU A 73 11.52 -3.74 -4.06
CA GLU A 73 12.91 -3.31 -4.21
C GLU A 73 13.18 -2.09 -3.33
N LEU A 74 14.30 -2.12 -2.62
CA LEU A 74 14.78 -1.04 -1.76
C LEU A 74 16.07 -0.45 -2.33
N ASP A 75 16.04 0.81 -2.76
CA ASP A 75 17.23 1.62 -3.04
C ASP A 75 17.45 2.60 -1.88
N ARG A 76 18.55 2.40 -1.13
CA ARG A 76 18.91 3.23 0.04
C ARG A 76 17.77 3.38 1.05
N CYS A 77 16.92 2.38 1.13
CA CYS A 77 15.91 2.19 2.15
C CYS A 77 16.28 0.98 3.00
N THR A 78 15.81 0.97 4.24
CA THR A 78 15.77 -0.24 5.08
C THR A 78 14.34 -0.48 5.58
N VAL A 79 14.06 -1.65 6.11
CA VAL A 79 12.79 -1.99 6.73
C VAL A 79 12.90 -1.80 8.25
N ASP A 80 11.89 -1.17 8.85
CA ASP A 80 11.68 -1.23 10.30
C ASP A 80 11.03 -2.56 10.67
N TRP A 81 11.83 -3.56 11.07
CA TRP A 81 11.34 -4.90 11.36
C TRP A 81 10.59 -5.03 12.68
N GLU A 82 10.75 -4.07 13.58
CA GLU A 82 10.12 -4.07 14.91
C GLU A 82 8.74 -3.39 14.89
N ARG A 83 8.48 -2.58 13.85
CA ARG A 83 7.23 -1.85 13.71
C ARG A 83 6.20 -2.64 12.90
N VAL A 84 5.09 -2.95 13.55
CA VAL A 84 3.93 -3.58 12.90
C VAL A 84 3.26 -2.63 11.90
N GLY A 85 2.68 -3.22 10.86
CA GLY A 85 1.85 -2.54 9.87
C GLY A 85 0.37 -2.87 10.04
N TYR A 86 -0.48 -2.18 9.28
CA TYR A 86 -1.92 -2.36 9.30
C TYR A 86 -2.48 -2.46 7.89
N VAL A 87 -3.33 -3.46 7.67
CA VAL A 87 -4.11 -3.61 6.43
C VAL A 87 -5.57 -3.39 6.72
N TYR A 88 -6.18 -2.54 5.90
CA TYR A 88 -7.55 -2.11 6.00
C TYR A 88 -8.37 -2.76 4.89
N THR A 89 -9.42 -3.48 5.26
CA THR A 89 -10.42 -3.97 4.30
C THR A 89 -11.49 -2.90 4.11
N LEU A 90 -11.67 -2.44 2.88
CA LEU A 90 -12.52 -1.31 2.53
C LEU A 90 -13.66 -1.75 1.61
N SER A 91 -14.84 -1.15 1.77
CA SER A 91 -15.87 -1.22 0.72
C SER A 91 -15.39 -0.44 -0.49
N SER A 92 -15.56 -1.00 -1.69
CA SER A 92 -15.17 -0.32 -2.92
C SER A 92 -16.12 0.79 -3.35
N ASN A 93 -17.27 0.97 -2.68
CA ASN A 93 -18.36 1.85 -3.16
C ASN A 93 -17.88 3.26 -3.57
N ASP A 94 -17.09 3.92 -2.72
CA ASP A 94 -16.58 5.28 -2.95
C ASP A 94 -15.27 5.35 -3.75
N PHE A 95 -14.77 4.21 -4.25
CA PHE A 95 -13.50 4.15 -4.99
C PHE A 95 -13.70 4.13 -6.51
N VAL A 96 -12.80 4.79 -7.22
CA VAL A 96 -12.73 4.82 -8.69
C VAL A 96 -11.39 4.21 -9.13
N LYS A 97 -11.41 3.31 -10.13
CA LYS A 97 -10.19 2.72 -10.68
C LYS A 97 -9.41 3.79 -11.47
N ILE A 98 -8.14 3.97 -11.15
CA ILE A 98 -7.29 5.03 -11.76
C ILE A 98 -6.17 4.47 -12.65
N ASP A 99 -5.79 3.22 -12.43
CA ASP A 99 -4.91 2.41 -13.27
C ASP A 99 -5.24 0.90 -13.10
N ASP A 100 -4.37 0.02 -13.61
CA ASP A 100 -4.61 -1.42 -13.61
C ASP A 100 -4.69 -2.05 -12.20
N LEU A 101 -4.01 -1.47 -11.22
CA LEU A 101 -3.85 -2.00 -9.86
C LEU A 101 -4.61 -1.17 -8.82
N GLN A 102 -4.70 0.14 -9.03
CA GLN A 102 -5.09 1.10 -8.01
C GLN A 102 -6.49 1.65 -8.19
N TRP A 103 -7.09 1.88 -7.03
CA TRP A 103 -8.37 2.49 -6.83
C TRP A 103 -8.20 3.68 -5.88
N LEU A 104 -8.85 4.79 -6.19
CA LEU A 104 -8.74 6.04 -5.44
C LEU A 104 -10.10 6.44 -4.87
N SER A 105 -10.14 6.81 -3.60
CA SER A 105 -11.24 7.55 -2.98
C SER A 105 -10.76 8.93 -2.54
N THR A 106 -11.51 9.98 -2.88
CA THR A 106 -11.28 11.35 -2.38
C THR A 106 -12.10 11.66 -1.12
N LYS A 107 -12.84 10.68 -0.61
CA LYS A 107 -13.64 10.77 0.62
C LYS A 107 -13.01 9.96 1.74
N SER A 108 -13.23 10.38 2.98
CA SER A 108 -12.87 9.60 4.17
C SER A 108 -13.60 8.25 4.18
N VAL A 109 -12.91 7.21 4.63
CA VAL A 109 -13.45 5.84 4.65
C VAL A 109 -13.28 5.25 6.04
N VAL A 110 -14.35 4.63 6.54
CA VAL A 110 -14.28 3.79 7.74
C VAL A 110 -13.99 2.35 7.28
N PRO A 111 -12.88 1.74 7.71
CA PRO A 111 -12.56 0.36 7.38
C PRO A 111 -13.61 -0.63 7.90
N LEU A 112 -13.89 -1.69 7.14
CA LEU A 112 -14.74 -2.79 7.57
C LEU A 112 -13.99 -3.75 8.52
N LYS A 113 -12.67 -3.84 8.34
CA LYS A 113 -11.76 -4.66 9.14
C LYS A 113 -10.38 -4.01 9.14
N ILE A 114 -9.70 -4.07 10.28
CA ILE A 114 -8.30 -3.68 10.44
C ILE A 114 -7.54 -4.94 10.88
N GLU A 115 -6.45 -5.26 10.18
CA GLU A 115 -5.59 -6.39 10.48
C GLU A 115 -4.17 -5.88 10.73
N GLN A 116 -3.60 -6.23 11.88
CA GLN A 116 -2.19 -5.99 12.14
C GLN A 116 -1.34 -7.01 11.38
N ILE A 117 -0.20 -6.58 10.85
CA ILE A 117 0.79 -7.46 10.20
C ILE A 117 2.17 -7.28 10.85
N ASN A 118 2.94 -8.37 10.89
CA ASN A 118 4.34 -8.32 11.29
C ASN A 118 5.20 -8.25 10.01
N PRO A 119 6.06 -7.23 9.83
CA PRO A 119 6.91 -7.13 8.63
C PRO A 119 7.82 -8.36 8.46
N SER A 120 8.21 -9.04 9.55
CA SER A 120 9.06 -10.23 9.48
C SER A 120 8.44 -11.38 8.67
N ASP A 121 7.11 -11.46 8.57
CA ASP A 121 6.41 -12.48 7.76
C ASP A 121 6.62 -12.27 6.25
N PHE A 122 7.09 -11.08 5.85
CA PHE A 122 7.23 -10.65 4.47
C PHE A 122 8.69 -10.56 4.00
N LYS A 123 9.67 -10.98 4.82
CA LYS A 123 11.11 -10.93 4.49
C LYS A 123 11.44 -11.48 3.10
N LYS A 124 10.80 -12.59 2.69
CA LYS A 124 11.01 -13.22 1.39
C LYS A 124 10.61 -12.37 0.18
N TYR A 125 9.81 -11.32 0.39
CA TYR A 125 9.38 -10.39 -0.65
C TYR A 125 10.25 -9.12 -0.71
N ILE A 126 11.21 -8.94 0.19
CA ILE A 126 12.04 -7.73 0.24
C ILE A 126 13.39 -8.00 -0.43
N ARG A 127 13.76 -7.16 -1.40
CA ARG A 127 15.04 -7.20 -2.11
C ARG A 127 15.79 -5.89 -1.92
N GLN A 128 17.05 -5.98 -1.51
CA GLN A 128 17.95 -4.83 -1.41
C GLN A 128 18.70 -4.68 -2.73
N LEU A 129 18.74 -3.45 -3.28
CA LEU A 129 19.58 -3.07 -4.41
C LEU A 129 20.95 -2.59 -3.94
#